data_AF-A0A8H6WD30-F1
#
_entry.id   AF-A0A8H6WD30-F1
#
_cell.length_a   1.000
_cell.length_b   1.000
_cell.length_c   1.000
_cell.angle_alpha   90.00
_cell.angle_beta   90.00
_cell.angle_gamma   90.00
#
_symmetry.space_group_name_H-M   'P 1'
#
loop_
_entity.id
_entity.type
_entity.pdbx_description
1 polymer ?
#
loop_
_entity_poly.entity_id
_entity_poly.type
_entity_poly.pdbx_seq_one_letter_code
_entity_poly.pdbx_strand_id
1 'polypeptide(L)'
;MIGPLLNCRASSIGGSPQRAVTCDRDVMPSLQRYLRSIYRVGFRAWWRQLNYIGDAKSGRFVGADQFGNKYFENYNAEEEVPGRQRWVDLAQHHYHASQVPPEWHSWISHIRKDPPTEDPVMQASKQPWQLPWTENLTGTRGAYRPYNTAAPKIKAWEPASAPRA
;
A
#
# COMPACT_ATOMS: atom_id res chain seq x y z
N MET A 1 -42.11 10.33 -24.84
CA MET A 1 -41.23 9.19 -24.48
C MET A 1 -40.80 9.37 -23.03
N ILE A 2 -41.59 8.85 -22.11
CA ILE A 2 -41.31 8.85 -20.67
C ILE A 2 -41.35 7.37 -20.29
N GLY A 3 -40.18 6.82 -19.94
CA GLY A 3 -39.97 5.43 -19.53
C GLY A 3 -39.06 5.40 -18.29
N PRO A 4 -39.05 4.30 -17.52
CA PRO A 4 -39.86 4.26 -16.30
C PRO A 4 -39.07 4.04 -15.00
N LEU A 5 -39.68 4.51 -13.89
CA LEU A 5 -39.64 4.00 -12.51
C LEU A 5 -38.45 3.11 -12.08
N LEU A 6 -37.47 3.73 -11.39
CA LEU A 6 -36.54 3.06 -10.49
C LEU A 6 -37.31 2.54 -9.26
N ASN A 7 -37.66 1.26 -9.27
CA ASN A 7 -38.29 0.59 -8.15
C ASN A 7 -37.21 -0.18 -7.37
N CYS A 8 -36.67 0.40 -6.30
CA CYS A 8 -35.73 -0.28 -5.39
C CYS A 8 -36.53 -1.23 -4.49
N ARG A 9 -36.52 -2.53 -4.78
CA ARG A 9 -37.08 -3.55 -3.87
C ARG A 9 -35.97 -4.07 -2.95
N ALA A 10 -36.11 -3.81 -1.65
CA ALA A 10 -35.32 -4.51 -0.65
C ALA A 10 -35.77 -5.99 -0.62
N SER A 11 -34.88 -6.90 -1.02
CA SER A 11 -35.12 -8.33 -0.81
C SER A 11 -34.61 -8.70 0.58
N SER A 12 -35.51 -8.85 1.54
CA SER A 12 -35.20 -9.48 2.82
C SER A 12 -35.23 -11.00 2.65
N ILE A 13 -34.07 -11.63 2.56
CA ILE A 13 -33.93 -13.07 2.81
C ILE A 13 -33.16 -13.20 4.13
N GLY A 14 -33.70 -14.02 5.02
CA GLY A 14 -33.46 -13.99 6.46
C GLY A 14 -32.03 -14.23 6.94
N GLY A 15 -31.81 -13.79 8.19
CA GLY A 15 -31.09 -14.60 9.18
C GLY A 15 -29.57 -14.46 9.31
N SER A 16 -28.91 -13.47 8.70
CA SER A 16 -27.50 -13.20 9.00
C SER A 16 -27.16 -11.70 8.92
N PRO A 17 -26.32 -11.15 9.83
CA PRO A 17 -25.96 -9.73 9.84
C PRO A 17 -24.78 -9.49 8.89
N GLN A 18 -24.91 -9.91 7.63
CA GLN A 18 -23.98 -9.47 6.60
C GLN A 18 -24.76 -8.55 5.65
N ARG A 19 -24.58 -7.24 5.85
CA ARG A 19 -25.07 -6.21 4.93
C ARG A 19 -24.44 -6.47 3.57
N ALA A 20 -25.21 -7.05 2.65
CA ALA A 20 -24.84 -7.09 1.24
C ALA A 20 -24.82 -5.66 0.70
N VAL A 21 -23.63 -5.15 0.40
CA VAL A 21 -23.46 -3.86 -0.29
C VAL A 21 -23.61 -4.14 -1.78
N THR A 22 -24.82 -3.98 -2.31
CA THR A 22 -25.05 -4.01 -3.75
C THR A 22 -24.38 -2.79 -4.37
N CYS A 23 -23.24 -2.99 -5.03
CA CYS A 23 -22.54 -1.97 -5.80
C CYS A 23 -22.95 -2.06 -7.27
N ASP A 24 -24.20 -1.74 -7.60
CA ASP A 24 -24.63 -1.51 -8.99
C ASP A 24 -24.81 0.00 -9.22
N ARG A 25 -23.71 0.75 -9.02
CA ARG A 25 -23.54 2.08 -9.59
C ARG A 25 -22.19 2.09 -10.29
N ASP A 26 -22.23 2.09 -11.62
CA ASP A 26 -21.04 2.24 -12.44
C ASP A 26 -20.36 3.57 -12.09
N VAL A 27 -19.23 3.50 -11.38
CA VAL A 27 -18.35 4.65 -11.17
C VAL A 27 -17.73 4.98 -12.52
N MET A 28 -18.39 5.83 -13.30
CA MET A 28 -17.95 6.19 -14.63
C MET A 28 -16.73 7.13 -14.56
N PRO A 29 -15.68 6.89 -15.36
CA PRO A 29 -14.63 7.88 -15.55
C PRO A 29 -15.24 9.13 -16.20
N SER A 30 -15.43 10.19 -15.40
CA SER A 30 -16.02 11.45 -15.84
C SER A 30 -15.02 12.60 -15.73
N LEU A 31 -15.03 13.52 -16.70
CA LEU A 31 -14.27 14.78 -16.63
C LEU A 31 -14.64 15.59 -15.38
N GLN A 32 -15.89 15.49 -14.94
CA GLN A 32 -16.38 16.13 -13.72
C GLN A 32 -15.60 15.65 -12.49
N ARG A 33 -15.20 14.37 -12.40
CA ARG A 33 -14.37 13.85 -11.31
C ARG A 33 -13.01 14.56 -11.26
N TYR A 34 -12.35 14.71 -12.41
CA TYR A 34 -11.07 15.40 -12.51
C TYR A 34 -11.19 16.88 -12.14
N LEU A 35 -12.17 17.59 -12.68
CA LEU A 35 -12.39 19.00 -12.34
C LEU A 35 -12.69 19.19 -10.85
N ARG A 36 -13.56 18.37 -10.27
CA ARG A 36 -13.88 18.40 -8.83
C ARG A 36 -12.64 18.14 -7.97
N SER A 37 -11.77 17.22 -8.38
CA SER A 37 -10.53 16.91 -7.66
C SER A 37 -9.56 18.09 -7.62
N ILE A 38 -9.48 18.90 -8.70
CA ILE A 38 -8.65 20.11 -8.74
C ILE A 38 -9.06 21.08 -7.64
N TYR A 39 -10.37 21.29 -7.47
CA TYR A 39 -10.89 22.20 -6.44
C TYR A 39 -10.71 21.66 -5.01
N ARG A 40 -10.85 20.34 -4.81
CA ARG A 40 -10.74 19.74 -3.47
C ARG A 40 -9.31 19.63 -2.95
N VAL A 41 -8.38 19.18 -3.80
CA VAL A 41 -6.99 18.89 -3.40
C VAL A 41 -6.08 20.09 -3.67
N GLY A 42 -6.45 20.95 -4.63
CA GLY A 42 -5.65 22.06 -5.11
C GLY A 42 -4.77 21.69 -6.30
N PHE A 43 -4.48 22.68 -7.15
CA PHE A 43 -3.81 22.48 -8.45
C PHE A 43 -2.45 21.79 -8.33
N ARG A 44 -1.60 22.17 -7.36
CA ARG A 44 -0.25 21.61 -7.20
C ARG A 44 -0.29 20.12 -6.85
N ALA A 45 -1.17 19.74 -5.92
CA ALA A 45 -1.31 18.35 -5.49
C ALA A 45 -1.96 17.50 -6.57
N TRP A 46 -2.96 18.05 -7.28
CA TRP A 46 -3.57 17.42 -8.44
C TRP A 46 -2.55 17.15 -9.56
N TRP A 47 -1.70 18.14 -9.89
CA TRP A 47 -0.65 17.97 -10.89
C TRP A 47 0.36 16.88 -10.50
N ARG A 48 0.72 16.82 -9.22
CA ARG A 48 1.56 15.74 -8.69
C ARG A 48 0.88 14.38 -8.86
N GLN A 49 -0.38 14.24 -8.47
CA GLN A 49 -1.11 12.99 -8.61
C GLN A 49 -1.17 12.50 -10.06
N LEU A 50 -1.38 13.40 -11.02
CA LEU A 50 -1.36 13.05 -12.43
C LEU A 50 -0.01 12.50 -12.91
N ASN A 51 1.11 13.07 -12.47
CA ASN A 51 2.43 12.62 -12.90
C ASN A 51 2.87 11.32 -12.21
N TYR A 52 2.42 11.05 -11.00
CA TYR A 52 2.87 9.91 -10.19
C TYR A 52 1.89 8.73 -10.18
N ILE A 53 0.62 9.00 -9.87
CA ILE A 53 -0.43 7.97 -9.76
C ILE A 53 -1.07 7.73 -11.13
N GLY A 54 -1.09 8.75 -12.00
CA GLY A 54 -1.82 8.72 -13.27
C GLY A 54 -3.33 8.86 -13.10
N ASP A 55 -3.81 9.14 -11.87
CA ASP A 55 -5.22 9.33 -11.56
C ASP A 55 -5.41 10.53 -10.62
N ALA A 56 -6.54 11.20 -10.75
CA ALA A 56 -6.90 12.32 -9.88
C ALA A 56 -7.83 11.84 -8.78
N LYS A 57 -7.29 11.71 -7.57
CA LYS A 57 -7.98 11.16 -6.39
C LYS A 57 -8.05 12.20 -5.28
N SER A 58 -9.23 12.29 -4.66
CA SER A 58 -9.43 13.11 -3.46
C SER A 58 -9.92 12.22 -2.32
N GLY A 59 -9.35 12.38 -1.13
CA GLY A 59 -9.72 11.58 0.04
C GLY A 59 -9.23 12.20 1.34
N ARG A 60 -9.62 11.57 2.45
CA ARG A 60 -9.19 11.92 3.79
C ARG A 60 -7.73 11.50 3.98
N PHE A 61 -6.91 12.41 4.52
CA PHE A 61 -5.56 12.07 4.97
C PHE A 61 -5.64 11.24 6.25
N VAL A 62 -5.07 10.04 6.21
CA VAL A 62 -5.11 9.08 7.32
C VAL A 62 -3.86 9.21 8.18
N GLY A 63 -2.69 9.30 7.53
CA GLY A 63 -1.41 9.44 8.21
C GLY A 63 -0.25 9.42 7.23
N ALA A 64 0.95 9.60 7.78
CA ALA A 64 2.20 9.49 7.06
C ALA A 64 3.12 8.48 7.75
N ASP A 65 3.93 7.78 6.97
CA ASP A 65 4.98 6.92 7.52
C ASP A 65 6.29 7.68 7.78
N GLN A 66 7.25 6.97 8.36
CA GLN A 66 8.60 7.47 8.65
C GLN A 66 9.41 7.86 7.40
N PHE A 67 8.99 7.41 6.21
CA PHE A 67 9.63 7.74 4.93
C PHE A 67 8.97 8.92 4.22
N GLY A 68 7.90 9.48 4.82
CA GLY A 68 7.14 10.60 4.30
C GLY A 68 6.07 10.19 3.27
N ASN A 69 5.82 8.90 3.07
CA ASN A 69 4.70 8.45 2.24
C ASN A 69 3.39 8.78 2.96
N LYS A 70 2.43 9.33 2.20
CA LYS A 70 1.15 9.78 2.75
C LYS A 70 0.05 8.83 2.33
N TYR A 71 -0.79 8.44 3.28
CA TYR A 71 -1.86 7.48 3.10
C TYR A 71 -3.21 8.19 3.12
N PHE A 72 -4.06 7.82 2.16
CA PHE A 72 -5.37 8.43 1.96
C PHE A 72 -6.44 7.36 1.84
N GLU A 73 -7.65 7.72 2.25
CA GLU A 73 -8.83 6.89 2.06
C GLU A 73 -10.05 7.69 1.59
N ASN A 74 -10.91 7.05 0.81
CA ASN A 74 -12.20 7.54 0.39
C ASN A 74 -13.20 6.37 0.32
N TYR A 75 -14.21 6.38 1.19
CA TYR A 75 -15.29 5.38 1.21
C TYR A 75 -16.54 5.82 0.44
N ASN A 76 -16.50 6.94 -0.27
CA ASN A 76 -17.63 7.39 -1.06
C ASN A 76 -17.83 6.49 -2.28
N ALA A 77 -18.89 5.68 -2.25
CA ALA A 77 -19.23 4.71 -3.28
C ALA A 77 -19.56 5.36 -4.64
N GLU A 78 -19.85 6.66 -4.70
CA GLU A 78 -20.10 7.38 -5.95
C GLU A 78 -18.80 7.81 -6.64
N GLU A 79 -17.71 7.92 -5.90
CA GLU A 79 -16.42 8.44 -6.39
C GLU A 79 -15.38 7.34 -6.60
N GLU A 80 -15.39 6.29 -5.75
CA GLU A 80 -14.42 5.21 -5.80
C GLU A 80 -15.10 3.83 -5.71
N VAL A 81 -14.65 2.92 -6.57
CA VAL A 81 -15.05 1.51 -6.60
C VAL A 81 -14.42 0.78 -5.40
N PRO A 82 -15.09 -0.23 -4.80
CA PRO A 82 -14.48 -1.12 -3.82
C PRO A 82 -13.09 -1.62 -4.28
N GLY A 83 -12.10 -1.53 -3.40
CA GLY A 83 -10.70 -1.84 -3.70
C GLY A 83 -9.84 -0.64 -4.13
N ARG A 84 -10.43 0.46 -4.64
CA ARG A 84 -9.71 1.71 -4.99
C ARG A 84 -9.78 2.78 -3.90
N GLN A 85 -10.47 2.47 -2.81
CA GLN A 85 -10.80 3.35 -1.70
C GLN A 85 -9.57 3.83 -0.93
N ARG A 86 -8.50 3.02 -0.89
CA ARG A 86 -7.25 3.34 -0.18
C ARG A 86 -6.13 3.50 -1.19
N TRP A 87 -5.29 4.52 -1.02
CA TRP A 87 -4.10 4.70 -1.85
C TRP A 87 -2.98 5.39 -1.07
N VAL A 88 -1.77 5.33 -1.64
CA VAL A 88 -0.57 5.95 -1.10
C VAL A 88 -0.01 6.95 -2.11
N ASP A 89 0.44 8.10 -1.61
CA ASP A 89 1.25 9.08 -2.33
C ASP A 89 2.68 8.96 -1.82
N LEU A 90 3.54 8.32 -2.61
CA LEU A 90 4.92 8.03 -2.25
C LEU A 90 5.75 9.33 -2.24
N ALA A 91 6.65 9.45 -1.28
CA ALA A 91 7.50 10.65 -1.15
C ALA A 91 8.60 10.68 -2.21
N GLN A 92 9.19 9.52 -2.49
CA GLN A 92 10.33 9.39 -3.40
C GLN A 92 9.90 9.54 -4.87
N HIS A 93 10.81 10.07 -5.70
CA HIS A 93 10.55 10.20 -7.14
C HIS A 93 10.59 8.84 -7.86
N HIS A 94 11.60 8.02 -7.56
CA HIS A 94 11.66 6.63 -8.02
C HIS A 94 10.80 5.77 -7.11
N TYR A 95 9.50 5.75 -7.39
CA TYR A 95 8.54 5.02 -6.59
C TYR A 95 8.62 3.52 -6.86
N HIS A 96 8.53 2.73 -5.79
CA HIS A 96 8.45 1.27 -5.87
C HIS A 96 7.46 0.73 -4.83
N ALA A 97 6.73 -0.34 -5.15
CA ALA A 97 5.71 -0.88 -4.24
C ALA A 97 6.28 -1.38 -2.91
N SER A 98 7.53 -1.85 -2.92
CA SER A 98 8.24 -2.26 -1.71
C SER A 98 8.68 -1.10 -0.82
N GLN A 99 8.31 0.16 -1.13
CA GLN A 99 8.57 1.33 -0.27
C GLN A 99 7.54 1.55 0.84
N VAL A 100 6.48 0.74 0.85
CA VAL A 100 5.48 0.76 1.91
C VAL A 100 5.95 -0.13 3.09
N PRO A 101 6.05 0.40 4.32
CA PRO A 101 6.38 -0.41 5.49
C PRO A 101 5.29 -1.45 5.81
N PRO A 102 5.60 -2.53 6.53
CA PRO A 102 4.70 -3.68 6.73
C PRO A 102 3.41 -3.30 7.48
N GLU A 103 3.50 -2.34 8.40
CA GLU A 103 2.38 -1.80 9.16
C GLU A 103 1.33 -1.19 8.21
N TRP A 104 1.77 -0.31 7.31
CA TRP A 104 0.92 0.34 6.32
C TRP A 104 0.53 -0.59 5.16
N HIS A 105 1.37 -1.57 4.83
CA HIS A 105 1.08 -2.59 3.81
C HIS A 105 -0.15 -3.43 4.19
N SER A 106 -0.30 -3.76 5.47
CA SER A 106 -1.48 -4.49 5.96
C SER A 106 -2.77 -3.67 5.81
N TRP A 107 -2.69 -2.37 6.05
CA TRP A 107 -3.83 -1.47 5.92
C TRP A 107 -4.20 -1.19 4.45
N ILE A 108 -3.23 -0.90 3.59
CA ILE A 108 -3.48 -0.60 2.17
C ILE A 108 -4.05 -1.83 1.42
N SER A 109 -3.62 -3.03 1.81
CA SER A 109 -4.07 -4.30 1.24
C SER A 109 -5.41 -4.79 1.80
N HIS A 110 -6.10 -3.97 2.61
CA HIS A 110 -7.38 -4.31 3.25
C HIS A 110 -7.31 -5.54 4.18
N ILE A 111 -6.12 -5.92 4.66
CA ILE A 111 -5.97 -7.00 5.64
C ILE A 111 -6.46 -6.53 7.01
N ARG A 112 -6.13 -5.28 7.36
CA ARG A 112 -6.64 -4.63 8.58
C ARG A 112 -7.58 -3.48 8.23
N LYS A 113 -8.60 -3.33 9.09
CA LYS A 113 -9.57 -2.25 8.97
C LYS A 113 -8.93 -0.91 9.35
N ASP A 114 -8.33 -0.87 10.53
CA ASP A 114 -7.83 0.36 11.15
C ASP A 114 -6.37 0.63 10.73
N PRO A 115 -5.98 1.90 10.56
CA PRO A 115 -4.60 2.27 10.22
C PRO A 115 -3.66 1.98 11.40
N PRO A 116 -2.35 1.83 11.15
CA PRO A 116 -1.39 1.52 12.22
C PRO A 116 -1.27 2.62 13.29
N THR A 117 -1.70 3.85 12.98
CA THR A 117 -1.78 4.95 13.94
C THR A 117 -2.89 4.75 14.98
N GLU A 118 -3.96 4.04 14.63
CA GLU A 118 -5.13 3.82 15.50
C GLU A 118 -5.18 2.39 16.07
N ASP A 119 -4.55 1.42 15.41
CA ASP A 119 -4.59 0.01 15.82
C ASP A 119 -3.62 -0.28 16.99
N PRO A 120 -4.13 -0.55 18.21
CA PRO A 120 -3.30 -0.79 19.39
C PRO A 120 -2.52 -2.12 19.27
N VAL A 121 -3.05 -3.10 18.54
CA VAL A 121 -2.39 -4.40 18.33
C VAL A 121 -1.14 -4.22 17.49
N MET A 122 -1.21 -3.37 16.46
CA MET A 122 -0.04 -3.08 15.62
C MET A 122 1.05 -2.35 16.41
N GLN A 123 0.68 -1.38 17.24
CA GLN A 123 1.64 -0.65 18.08
C GLN A 123 2.31 -1.57 19.11
N ALA A 124 1.55 -2.49 19.70
CA ALA A 124 2.06 -3.47 20.65
C ALA A 124 2.88 -4.59 19.99
N SER A 125 2.78 -4.80 18.67
CA SER A 125 3.44 -5.91 17.98
C SER A 125 4.94 -5.73 17.75
N LYS A 126 5.52 -4.58 18.13
CA LYS A 126 6.95 -4.30 17.96
C LYS A 126 7.79 -5.16 18.91
N GLN A 127 8.62 -6.02 18.34
CA GLN A 127 9.48 -6.94 19.07
C GLN A 127 10.95 -6.48 19.02
N PRO A 128 11.77 -6.75 20.05
CA PRO A 128 13.15 -6.25 20.12
C PRO A 128 14.08 -6.82 19.04
N TRP A 129 13.75 -7.97 18.46
CA TRP A 129 14.50 -8.59 17.36
C TRP A 129 14.09 -8.10 15.97
N GLN A 130 13.10 -7.20 15.87
CA GLN A 130 12.67 -6.68 14.57
C GLN A 130 13.70 -5.69 14.02
N LEU A 131 14.11 -5.94 12.79
CA LEU A 131 14.97 -5.03 12.04
C LEU A 131 14.16 -3.82 11.57
N PRO A 132 14.79 -2.64 11.46
CA PRO A 132 14.17 -1.52 10.77
C PRO A 132 13.86 -1.94 9.33
N TRP A 133 12.70 -1.51 8.83
CA TRP A 133 12.31 -1.83 7.48
C TRP A 133 13.26 -1.21 6.46
N THR A 134 13.49 -1.94 5.37
CA THR A 134 14.25 -1.50 4.19
C THR A 134 13.49 -1.88 2.93
N GLU A 135 13.56 -1.02 1.91
CA GLU A 135 12.96 -1.32 0.62
C GLU A 135 13.66 -2.48 -0.11
N ASN A 136 13.09 -2.91 -1.23
CA ASN A 136 13.69 -3.96 -2.06
C ASN A 136 14.90 -3.42 -2.83
N LEU A 137 16.08 -4.00 -2.57
CA LEU A 137 17.36 -3.57 -3.16
C LEU A 137 17.78 -4.40 -4.39
N THR A 138 16.90 -5.22 -4.95
CA THR A 138 17.20 -6.00 -6.18
C THR A 138 17.68 -5.10 -7.32
N GLY A 139 18.71 -5.54 -8.03
CA GLY A 139 19.32 -4.78 -9.14
C GLY A 139 20.24 -3.63 -8.71
N THR A 140 20.37 -3.36 -7.41
CA THR A 140 21.31 -2.37 -6.87
C THR A 140 22.58 -3.05 -6.33
N ARG A 141 23.57 -2.24 -5.90
CA ARG A 141 24.76 -2.74 -5.20
C ARG A 141 24.42 -3.43 -3.87
N GLY A 142 23.28 -3.09 -3.25
CA GLY A 142 22.79 -3.69 -2.00
C GLY A 142 21.96 -4.95 -2.19
N ALA A 143 21.90 -5.52 -3.39
CA ALA A 143 21.15 -6.74 -3.66
C ALA A 143 21.67 -7.92 -2.82
N TYR A 144 20.76 -8.78 -2.36
CA TYR A 144 21.10 -10.00 -1.64
C TYR A 144 21.96 -10.93 -2.51
N ARG A 145 23.11 -11.33 -1.99
CA ARG A 145 24.01 -12.29 -2.62
C ARG A 145 24.17 -13.49 -1.69
N PRO A 146 23.68 -14.68 -2.07
CA PRO A 146 23.84 -15.86 -1.23
C PRO A 146 25.33 -16.22 -1.14
N TYR A 147 25.73 -16.68 0.03
CA TYR A 147 27.06 -17.21 0.30
C TYR A 147 26.93 -18.49 1.13
N ASN A 148 27.99 -19.29 1.15
CA ASN A 148 28.02 -20.46 2.02
C ASN A 148 28.23 -20.00 3.47
N THR A 149 27.23 -20.21 4.33
CA THR A 149 27.31 -19.89 5.76
C THR A 149 28.13 -20.93 6.54
N ALA A 150 28.43 -22.09 5.95
CA ALA A 150 29.23 -23.13 6.57
C ALA A 150 30.72 -22.94 6.29
N ALA A 151 31.53 -23.12 7.33
CA ALA A 151 32.97 -23.29 7.19
C ALA A 151 33.32 -24.62 6.46
N PRO A 152 34.48 -24.72 5.81
CA PRO A 152 34.93 -25.98 5.22
C PRO A 152 35.03 -27.08 6.29
N LYS A 153 34.37 -28.22 6.05
CA LYS A 153 34.34 -29.35 7.00
C LYS A 153 35.70 -30.03 7.14
N ILE A 154 36.45 -30.10 6.04
CA ILE A 154 37.78 -30.70 5.97
C ILE A 154 38.78 -29.55 5.90
N LYS A 155 39.68 -29.48 6.87
CA LYS A 155 40.78 -28.52 6.88
C LYS A 155 41.94 -29.10 6.08
N ALA A 156 42.46 -28.34 5.12
CA ALA A 156 43.67 -28.72 4.41
C ALA A 156 44.88 -28.61 5.34
N TRP A 157 45.89 -29.45 5.11
CA TRP A 157 47.19 -29.28 5.75
C TRP A 157 47.87 -28.03 5.17
N GLU A 158 48.36 -27.15 6.05
CA GLU A 158 49.16 -25.99 5.67
C GLU A 158 50.65 -26.37 5.66
N PRO A 159 51.35 -26.31 4.52
CA PRO A 159 52.74 -26.73 4.43
C PRO A 159 53.67 -25.73 5.12
N ALA A 160 54.49 -26.23 6.05
CA ALA A 160 55.63 -25.50 6.58
C ALA A 160 56.90 -25.92 5.81
N SER A 161 57.56 -24.98 5.13
CA SER A 161 58.83 -25.25 4.44
C SER A 161 59.99 -25.11 5.42
N ALA A 162 60.74 -26.18 5.66
CA ALA A 162 62.00 -26.14 6.39
C ALA A 162 63.19 -26.18 5.42
N PRO A 163 64.25 -25.38 5.63
CA PRO A 163 65.48 -25.48 4.84
C PRO A 163 66.18 -26.83 5.09
N ARG A 164 66.82 -27.39 4.06
CA ARG A 164 67.66 -28.58 4.19
C ARG A 164 69.00 -28.17 4.84
N ALA A 165 69.39 -28.89 5.88
CA ALA A 165 70.66 -28.72 6.59
C ALA A 165 71.86 -29.23 5.78
#